data_AF-A0A9P4LYA6-F1
#
_entry.id   AF-A0A9P4LYA6-F1
#
_cell.length_a   1.000
_cell.length_b   1.000
_cell.length_c   1.000
_cell.angle_alpha   90.00
_cell.angle_beta   90.00
_cell.angle_gamma   90.00
#
_symmetry.space_group_name_H-M   'P 1'
#
loop_
_entity.id
_entity.type
_entity.pdbx_description
1 polymer ?
#
loop_
_entity_poly.entity_id
_entity_poly.type
_entity_poly.pdbx_seq_one_letter_code
_entity_poly.pdbx_strand_id
1 'polypeptide(L)'
;LSLPLEIRNEIYTYLLPRTVKHPSGTRIDRGIVWLRGQTAIMATCHQLNSECMALLYGSNMFVISVGYDRIHFRFRWLLPANHNLSPNRAFSFLDHFSQRTIQLIKNYHIDVEQVDPYTGMIKFNCQGRGLTDGLRSQVQTLVDVL
;
A
#
# COMPACT_ATOMS: atom_id res chain seq x y z
N LEU A 1 18.55 21.50 8.62
CA LEU A 1 19.85 20.85 8.33
C LEU A 1 20.46 21.56 7.14
N SER A 2 21.61 22.22 7.30
CA SER A 2 22.29 22.93 6.20
C SER A 2 23.08 21.97 5.30
N LEU A 3 22.50 20.80 5.02
CA LEU A 3 23.08 19.78 4.14
C LEU A 3 22.46 19.94 2.73
N PRO A 4 23.26 19.77 1.66
CA PRO A 4 22.74 19.64 0.31
C PRO A 4 21.61 18.60 0.21
N LEU A 5 20.66 18.82 -0.70
CA LEU A 5 19.47 17.98 -0.83
C LEU A 5 19.84 16.52 -1.16
N GLU A 6 20.89 16.33 -1.93
CA GLU A 6 21.40 15.03 -2.37
C GLU A 6 21.84 14.18 -1.17
N ILE A 7 22.64 14.77 -0.28
CA ILE A 7 23.11 14.11 0.94
C ILE A 7 21.93 13.79 1.87
N ARG A 8 20.96 14.70 1.96
CA ARG A 8 19.76 14.48 2.76
C ARG A 8 18.92 13.33 2.21
N ASN A 9 18.74 13.27 0.88
CA ASN A 9 18.03 12.17 0.21
C ASN A 9 18.72 10.82 0.42
N GLU A 10 20.06 10.77 0.41
CA GLU A 10 20.81 9.56 0.78
C GLU A 10 20.55 9.16 2.24
N ILE A 11 20.57 10.10 3.19
CA ILE A 11 20.25 9.80 4.59
C ILE A 11 18.83 9.26 4.73
N TYR A 12 17.84 9.88 4.06
CA TYR A 12 16.45 9.41 4.07
C TYR A 12 16.31 8.02 3.46
N THR A 13 17.13 7.73 2.44
CA THR A 13 17.19 6.43 1.77
C THR A 13 17.56 5.31 2.74
N TYR A 14 18.51 5.55 3.64
CA TYR A 14 18.91 4.58 4.65
C TYR A 14 17.92 4.47 5.83
N LEU A 15 17.25 5.57 6.19
CA LEU A 15 16.43 5.61 7.40
C LEU A 15 14.97 5.19 7.17
N LEU A 16 14.35 5.64 6.08
CA LEU A 16 12.92 5.50 5.87
C LEU A 16 12.55 4.05 5.49
N PRO A 17 11.31 3.62 5.80
CA PRO A 17 10.78 2.37 5.30
C PRO A 17 10.84 2.29 3.77
N ARG A 18 11.20 1.13 3.26
CA ARG A 18 11.38 0.89 1.82
C ARG A 18 10.76 -0.41 1.36
N THR A 19 10.25 -0.41 0.14
CA THR A 19 9.74 -1.64 -0.47
C THR A 19 10.82 -2.37 -1.25
N VAL A 20 10.93 -3.68 -1.06
CA VAL A 20 11.83 -4.56 -1.80
C VAL A 20 11.06 -5.74 -2.35
N LYS A 21 11.58 -6.37 -3.42
CA LYS A 21 11.06 -7.64 -3.92
C LYS A 21 11.72 -8.78 -3.18
N HIS A 22 10.94 -9.54 -2.42
CA HIS A 22 11.38 -10.71 -1.69
C HIS A 22 11.15 -11.98 -2.52
N PRO A 23 12.13 -12.91 -2.60
CA PRO A 23 12.05 -14.09 -3.46
C PRO A 23 10.96 -15.09 -3.02
N SER A 24 10.61 -15.16 -1.73
CA SER A 24 9.49 -15.98 -1.24
C SER A 24 8.10 -15.34 -1.44
N GLY A 25 8.03 -14.33 -2.30
CA GLY A 25 6.81 -13.60 -2.59
C GLY A 25 5.66 -14.49 -3.00
N THR A 26 4.55 -14.43 -2.24
CA THR A 26 3.29 -15.00 -2.71
C THR A 26 2.83 -14.27 -3.96
N ARG A 27 2.16 -14.98 -4.89
CA ARG A 27 1.67 -14.42 -6.16
C ARG A 27 0.84 -13.16 -5.98
N ILE A 28 0.10 -13.10 -4.86
CA ILE A 28 -0.84 -12.04 -4.49
C ILE A 28 -0.15 -10.67 -4.36
N ASP A 29 1.04 -10.61 -3.74
CA ASP A 29 1.73 -9.34 -3.49
C ASP A 29 2.90 -9.10 -4.46
N ARG A 30 3.05 -9.94 -5.50
CA ARG A 30 4.22 -9.97 -6.40
C ARG A 30 5.58 -9.97 -5.68
N GLY A 31 5.59 -10.50 -4.45
CA GLY A 31 6.74 -10.46 -3.56
C GLY A 31 7.16 -9.09 -3.07
N ILE A 32 6.30 -8.07 -3.15
CA ILE A 32 6.59 -6.74 -2.59
C ILE A 32 6.47 -6.84 -1.07
N VAL A 33 7.54 -6.48 -0.38
CA VAL A 33 7.58 -6.46 1.09
C VAL A 33 8.26 -5.19 1.59
N TRP A 34 7.77 -4.66 2.70
CA TRP A 34 8.32 -3.48 3.34
C TRP A 34 9.47 -3.85 4.29
N LEU A 35 10.62 -3.22 4.11
CA LEU A 35 11.68 -3.15 5.10
C LEU A 35 11.28 -2.14 6.17
N ARG A 36 11.36 -2.57 7.43
CA ARG A 36 11.05 -1.72 8.58
C ARG A 36 12.15 -0.66 8.73
N GLY A 37 11.83 0.58 8.38
CA GLY A 37 12.63 1.75 8.68
C GLY A 37 12.10 2.53 9.88
N GLN A 38 12.66 3.70 10.11
CA GLN A 38 12.24 4.63 11.14
C GLN A 38 11.54 5.85 10.54
N THR A 39 10.36 6.18 11.05
CA THR A 39 9.57 7.35 10.64
C THR A 39 9.69 8.51 11.63
N ALA A 40 10.40 8.34 12.74
CA ALA A 40 10.54 9.35 13.79
C ALA A 40 11.10 10.68 13.27
N ILE A 41 11.99 10.64 12.26
CA ILE A 41 12.55 11.85 11.64
C ILE A 41 11.48 12.76 11.03
N MET A 42 10.37 12.18 10.56
CA MET A 42 9.27 12.92 9.93
C MET A 42 8.54 13.81 10.94
N ALA A 43 8.57 13.48 12.24
CA ALA A 43 7.90 14.25 13.28
C ALA A 43 8.72 15.47 13.74
N THR A 44 9.97 15.62 13.31
CA THR A 44 10.89 16.62 13.87
C THR A 44 10.69 18.02 13.31
N CYS A 45 10.48 18.17 12.00
CA CYS A 45 10.17 19.46 11.38
C CYS A 45 9.38 19.33 10.09
N HIS A 46 8.69 20.40 9.68
CA HIS A 46 7.84 20.40 8.48
C HIS A 46 8.61 20.18 7.18
N GLN A 47 9.82 20.75 7.06
CA GLN A 47 10.65 20.57 5.88
C GLN A 47 11.02 19.09 5.70
N LEU A 48 11.60 18.48 6.74
CA LEU A 48 11.96 17.06 6.76
C LEU A 48 10.75 16.18 6.52
N ASN A 49 9.61 16.51 7.13
CA ASN A 49 8.37 15.80 6.89
C ASN A 49 8.00 15.82 5.41
N SER A 50 7.98 16.99 4.77
CA SER A 50 7.59 17.11 3.36
C SER A 50 8.52 16.35 2.41
N GLU A 51 9.84 16.42 2.64
CA GLU A 51 10.84 15.74 1.83
C GLU A 51 10.75 14.21 2.03
N CYS A 52 10.64 13.75 3.29
CA CYS A 52 10.47 12.34 3.61
C CYS A 52 9.15 11.76 3.09
N MET A 53 8.05 12.51 3.17
CA MET A 53 6.76 12.09 2.61
C MET A 53 6.87 11.91 1.09
N ALA A 54 7.50 12.85 0.39
CA ALA A 54 7.70 12.75 -1.06
C ALA A 54 8.50 11.50 -1.45
N LEU A 55 9.53 11.13 -0.68
CA LEU A 55 10.27 9.89 -0.88
C LEU A 55 9.45 8.66 -0.51
N LEU A 56 8.86 8.63 0.70
CA LEU A 56 8.15 7.47 1.23
C LEU A 56 6.99 7.04 0.33
N TYR A 57 6.19 7.99 -0.15
CA TYR A 57 5.03 7.70 -1.00
C TYR A 57 5.39 7.67 -2.49
N GLY A 58 6.40 8.45 -2.91
CA GLY A 58 6.78 8.55 -4.32
C GLY A 58 7.69 7.42 -4.82
N SER A 59 8.58 6.88 -3.99
CA SER A 59 9.52 5.83 -4.43
C SER A 59 9.05 4.42 -4.12
N ASN A 60 8.26 4.22 -3.06
CA ASN A 60 7.83 2.89 -2.64
C ASN A 60 6.63 2.38 -3.44
N MET A 61 6.51 1.06 -3.54
CA MET A 61 5.38 0.41 -4.20
C MET A 61 4.28 0.02 -3.22
N PHE A 62 3.08 0.57 -3.40
CA PHE A 62 1.92 0.28 -2.56
C PHE A 62 1.09 -0.85 -3.15
N VAL A 63 0.78 -1.88 -2.36
CA VAL A 63 -0.10 -2.98 -2.79
C VAL A 63 -1.51 -2.68 -2.30
N ILE A 64 -2.42 -2.43 -3.24
CA ILE A 64 -3.82 -2.10 -3.00
C ILE A 64 -4.65 -3.29 -3.46
N SER A 65 -5.45 -3.85 -2.57
CA SER A 65 -6.38 -4.93 -2.85
C SER A 65 -7.79 -4.37 -2.90
N VAL A 66 -8.47 -4.54 -4.03
CA VAL A 66 -9.85 -4.09 -4.24
C VAL A 66 -10.75 -5.31 -4.16
N GLY A 67 -11.59 -5.35 -3.13
CA GLY A 67 -12.68 -6.32 -2.99
C GLY A 67 -14.04 -5.69 -3.27
N TYR A 68 -15.10 -6.50 -3.14
CA TYR A 68 -16.48 -6.04 -3.30
C TYR A 68 -16.89 -4.96 -2.27
N ASP A 69 -16.51 -5.14 -1.01
CA ASP A 69 -16.95 -4.27 0.10
C ASP A 69 -16.00 -3.09 0.31
N ARG A 70 -14.68 -3.32 0.23
CA ARG A 70 -13.66 -2.36 0.65
C ARG A 70 -12.39 -2.43 -0.19
N ILE A 71 -11.69 -1.31 -0.20
CA ILE A 71 -10.34 -1.17 -0.74
C ILE A 71 -9.35 -1.23 0.42
N HIS A 72 -8.44 -2.21 0.36
CA HIS A 72 -7.47 -2.47 1.40
C HIS A 72 -6.04 -2.19 0.94
N PHE A 73 -5.28 -1.45 1.75
CA PHE A 73 -3.83 -1.41 1.63
C PHE A 73 -3.24 -2.62 2.36
N ARG A 74 -2.51 -3.46 1.63
CA ARG A 74 -1.80 -4.61 2.18
C ARG A 74 -0.39 -4.18 2.60
N PHE A 75 -0.19 -4.11 3.90
CA PHE A 75 1.10 -3.82 4.51
C PHE A 75 1.73 -5.12 5.00
N ARG A 76 2.62 -5.68 4.18
CA ARG A 76 3.48 -6.80 4.57
C ARG A 76 4.89 -6.30 4.82
N TRP A 77 5.50 -6.68 5.93
CA TRP A 77 6.86 -6.26 6.26
C TRP A 77 7.77 -7.43 6.62
N LEU A 78 9.08 -7.27 6.40
CA LEU A 78 10.08 -8.26 6.82
C LEU A 78 10.47 -8.03 8.27
N LEU A 79 10.57 -9.13 9.02
CA LEU A 79 11.12 -9.13 10.37
C LEU A 79 12.65 -9.22 10.32
N PRO A 80 13.40 -8.32 10.98
CA PRO A 80 14.87 -8.35 10.96
C PRO A 80 15.47 -9.62 11.59
N ALA A 81 14.81 -10.20 12.59
CA ALA A 81 15.33 -11.34 13.34
C ALA A 81 15.19 -12.67 12.60
N ASN A 82 14.10 -12.87 11.85
CA ASN A 82 13.79 -14.10 11.13
C ASN A 82 13.57 -13.78 9.65
N HIS A 83 14.61 -13.99 8.84
CA HIS A 83 14.72 -13.55 7.44
C HIS A 83 13.64 -14.09 6.47
N ASN A 84 12.73 -14.96 6.93
CA ASN A 84 11.71 -15.60 6.09
C ASN A 84 10.27 -15.37 6.55
N LEU A 85 10.06 -14.67 7.67
CA LEU A 85 8.71 -14.37 8.16
C LEU A 85 8.31 -12.97 7.76
N SER A 86 7.15 -12.87 7.10
CA SER A 86 6.61 -11.61 6.60
C SER A 86 5.16 -11.43 7.05
N PRO A 87 4.94 -10.89 8.27
CA PRO A 87 3.61 -10.59 8.76
C PRO A 87 2.87 -9.65 7.80
N ASN A 88 1.55 -9.85 7.68
CA ASN A 88 0.68 -9.05 6.83
C ASN A 88 -0.38 -8.35 7.68
N ARG A 89 -0.65 -7.07 7.39
CA ARG A 89 -1.79 -6.33 7.93
C ARG A 89 -2.50 -5.61 6.78
N ALA A 90 -3.83 -5.72 6.76
CA ALA A 90 -4.67 -4.96 5.84
C ALA A 90 -5.23 -3.72 6.55
N PHE A 91 -5.14 -2.56 5.91
CA PHE A 91 -5.75 -1.30 6.35
C PHE A 91 -6.80 -0.85 5.34
N SER A 92 -7.86 -0.16 5.78
CA SER A 92 -8.79 0.51 4.85
C SER A 92 -8.06 1.65 4.14
N PHE A 93 -7.93 1.61 2.82
CA PHE A 93 -7.10 2.56 2.07
C PHE A 93 -7.64 3.99 2.18
N LEU A 94 -8.93 4.17 1.92
CA LEU A 94 -9.56 5.49 1.90
C LEU A 94 -9.66 6.13 3.29
N ASP A 95 -9.82 5.34 4.34
CA ASP A 95 -9.92 5.87 5.71
C ASP A 95 -8.54 6.13 6.34
N HIS A 96 -7.52 5.40 5.91
CA HIS A 96 -6.18 5.47 6.51
C HIS A 96 -5.32 6.57 5.91
N PHE A 97 -5.45 6.85 4.61
CA PHE A 97 -4.66 7.85 3.93
C PHE A 97 -5.46 9.13 3.67
N SER A 98 -4.88 10.28 4.01
CA SER A 98 -5.45 11.57 3.62
C SER A 98 -5.26 11.79 2.11
N GLN A 99 -6.16 12.56 1.50
CA GLN A 99 -6.12 12.86 0.05
C GLN A 99 -4.75 13.40 -0.41
N ARG A 100 -4.15 14.30 0.38
CA ARG A 100 -2.81 14.85 0.08
C ARG A 100 -1.74 13.75 0.01
N THR A 101 -1.84 12.75 0.87
CA THR A 101 -0.89 11.64 0.89
C THR A 101 -1.10 10.71 -0.29
N ILE A 102 -2.37 10.47 -0.67
CA ILE A 102 -2.70 9.64 -1.83
C ILE A 102 -2.12 10.22 -3.12
N GLN A 103 -2.20 11.54 -3.31
CA GLN A 103 -1.60 12.23 -4.46
C GLN A 103 -0.08 12.09 -4.56
N LEU A 104 0.60 11.76 -3.47
CA LEU A 104 2.05 11.52 -3.47
C LEU A 104 2.41 10.09 -3.89
N ILE A 105 1.44 9.17 -3.90
CA ILE A 105 1.66 7.78 -4.29
C ILE A 105 1.80 7.71 -5.80
N LYS A 106 3.00 7.41 -6.27
CA LYS A 106 3.28 7.27 -7.70
C LYS A 106 3.30 5.83 -8.19
N ASN A 107 3.73 4.91 -7.32
CA ASN A 107 3.90 3.51 -7.67
C ASN A 107 2.95 2.66 -6.84
N TYR A 108 1.99 2.01 -7.52
CA TYR A 108 1.05 1.11 -6.88
C TYR A 108 0.80 -0.13 -7.73
N HIS A 109 0.45 -1.22 -7.05
CA HIS A 109 0.01 -2.46 -7.63
C HIS A 109 -1.42 -2.72 -7.15
N ILE A 110 -2.36 -2.80 -8.08
CA ILE A 110 -3.76 -3.08 -7.79
C ILE A 110 -4.00 -4.58 -8.03
N ASP A 111 -4.41 -5.26 -6.98
CA ASP A 111 -4.92 -6.63 -7.01
C ASP A 111 -6.45 -6.57 -6.87
N VAL A 112 -7.17 -7.15 -7.82
CA VAL A 112 -8.63 -7.10 -7.87
C VAL A 112 -9.16 -8.49 -7.54
N GLU A 113 -9.75 -8.63 -6.37
CA GLU A 113 -10.31 -9.89 -5.91
C GLU A 113 -11.73 -10.07 -6.43
N GLN A 114 -11.86 -10.82 -7.52
CA GLN A 114 -13.15 -11.30 -7.99
C GLN A 114 -13.45 -12.66 -7.36
N VAL A 115 -14.37 -12.68 -6.39
CA VAL A 115 -14.88 -13.95 -5.85
C VAL A 115 -15.78 -14.58 -6.91
N ASP A 116 -15.33 -15.71 -7.45
CA ASP A 116 -16.09 -16.50 -8.41
C ASP A 116 -17.36 -17.05 -7.72
N PRO A 117 -18.56 -16.94 -8.33
CA PRO A 117 -19.82 -17.34 -7.69
C PRO A 117 -19.88 -18.82 -7.27
N TYR A 118 -19.00 -19.66 -7.82
CA TYR A 118 -19.04 -21.11 -7.69
C TYR A 118 -18.17 -21.70 -6.57
N THR A 119 -17.20 -20.99 -5.99
CA THR A 119 -16.12 -21.63 -5.21
C THR A 119 -16.30 -21.70 -3.68
N GLY A 120 -17.47 -21.43 -3.12
CA GLY A 120 -17.62 -21.70 -1.66
C GLY A 120 -18.88 -21.30 -0.93
N MET A 121 -19.85 -20.65 -1.57
CA MET A 121 -21.15 -20.36 -0.92
C MET A 121 -22.22 -20.16 -1.98
N ILE A 122 -23.26 -20.98 -1.98
CA ILE A 122 -24.50 -20.69 -2.70
C ILE A 122 -25.17 -19.53 -1.97
N LYS A 123 -24.75 -18.30 -2.26
CA LYS A 123 -25.51 -17.10 -1.91
C LYS A 123 -26.56 -16.92 -2.99
N PHE A 124 -27.81 -17.25 -2.66
CA PHE A 124 -28.96 -16.89 -3.50
C PHE A 124 -29.11 -15.37 -3.53
N ASN A 125 -28.46 -14.71 -4.48
CA ASN A 125 -28.74 -13.33 -4.83
C ASN A 125 -30.02 -13.30 -5.67
N CYS A 126 -31.17 -13.30 -5.01
CA CYS A 126 -32.44 -13.05 -5.68
C CYS A 126 -32.58 -11.52 -5.88
N GLN A 127 -32.34 -11.05 -7.11
CA GLN A 127 -32.71 -9.71 -7.63
C GLN A 127 -31.75 -8.51 -7.41
N GLY A 128 -30.45 -8.63 -7.73
CA GLY A 128 -29.55 -7.46 -7.84
C GLY A 128 -28.52 -7.61 -8.96
N ARG A 129 -27.96 -6.49 -9.46
CA ARG A 129 -26.95 -6.48 -10.55
C ARG A 129 -25.58 -7.10 -10.19
N GLY A 130 -25.44 -7.68 -9.00
CA GLY A 130 -24.38 -8.65 -8.66
C GLY A 130 -23.12 -8.08 -8.03
N LEU A 131 -22.23 -9.00 -7.64
CA LEU A 131 -20.92 -8.78 -7.01
C LEU A 131 -19.96 -7.99 -7.92
N THR A 132 -20.19 -8.05 -9.22
CA THR A 132 -19.44 -7.34 -10.27
C THR A 132 -19.73 -5.85 -10.29
N ASP A 133 -20.97 -5.43 -10.04
CA ASP A 133 -21.35 -4.01 -10.04
C ASP A 133 -20.78 -3.29 -8.81
N GLY A 134 -20.80 -3.94 -7.64
CA GLY A 134 -20.15 -3.40 -6.44
C GLY A 134 -18.64 -3.24 -6.63
N LEU A 135 -17.98 -4.26 -7.21
CA LEU A 135 -16.56 -4.18 -7.53
C LEU A 135 -16.26 -3.07 -8.55
N ARG A 136 -17.10 -2.90 -9.58
CA ARG A 136 -16.99 -1.80 -10.53
C ARG A 136 -17.11 -0.43 -9.85
N SER A 137 -18.05 -0.28 -8.92
CA SER A 137 -18.18 0.94 -8.13
C SER A 137 -16.92 1.22 -7.31
N GLN A 138 -16.34 0.21 -6.66
CA GLN A 138 -15.11 0.38 -5.87
C GLN A 138 -13.92 0.74 -6.74
N VAL A 139 -13.79 0.11 -7.91
CA VAL A 139 -12.74 0.46 -8.88
C VAL A 139 -12.91 1.90 -9.37
N GLN A 140 -14.15 2.34 -9.63
CA GLN A 140 -14.41 3.73 -10.00
C GLN A 140 -14.01 4.69 -8.89
N THR A 141 -14.41 4.44 -7.65
CA THR A 141 -14.00 5.25 -6.49
C THR A 141 -12.48 5.31 -6.34
N LEU A 142 -11.79 4.19 -6.58
CA LEU A 142 -10.33 4.16 -6.54
C LEU A 142 -9.69 5.03 -7.64
N VAL A 143 -10.25 4.98 -8.86
CA VAL A 143 -9.78 5.81 -9.99
C VAL A 143 -10.04 7.29 -9.75
N ASP A 144 -11.14 7.65 -9.09
CA ASP A 144 -11.45 9.06 -8.81
C ASP A 144 -10.53 9.66 -7.73
N VAL A 145 -9.87 8.81 -6.93
CA VAL A 145 -9.03 9.21 -5.79
C VAL A 145 -7.52 9.17 -6.10
N LEU A 146 -7.10 8.33 -7.05
CA LEU A 146 -5.71 8.20 -7.52
C LEU A 146 -5.39 9.20 -8.65
#